data_AF-A0ABD0RUN7-F1
#
_entry.id   AF-A0ABD0RUN7-F1
#
_cell.length_a   1.000
_cell.length_b   1.000
_cell.length_c   1.000
_cell.angle_alpha   90.00
_cell.angle_beta   90.00
_cell.angle_gamma   90.00
#
_symmetry.space_group_name_H-M   'P 1'
#
loop_
_entity.id
_entity.type
_entity.pdbx_description
1 polymer ?
#
loop_
_entity_poly.entity_id
_entity_poly.type
_entity_poly.pdbx_seq_one_letter_code
_entity_poly.pdbx_strand_id
1 'polypeptide(L)' 'SCHGFMHMKFSQSRDGKFILGENSPPFDSIPEVIHFYTTNKLPIRGAEHLSLLFPVLVQTL' A
#
# COMPACT_ATOMS: atom_id res chain seq x y z
N SER A 1 -14.74 0.76 -15.47
CA SER A 1 -14.25 1.90 -14.65
C SER A 1 -14.30 1.48 -13.20
N CYS A 2 -13.15 1.44 -12.52
CA CYS A 2 -13.08 1.09 -11.10
C CYS A 2 -13.36 2.36 -10.27
N HIS A 3 -14.63 2.78 -10.20
CA HIS A 3 -15.04 3.90 -9.37
C HIS A 3 -15.27 3.40 -7.94
N GLY A 4 -14.25 3.47 -7.10
CA GLY A 4 -14.36 3.07 -5.70
C GLY A 4 -13.07 3.33 -4.92
N PHE A 5 -13.20 3.44 -3.60
CA PHE A 5 -12.05 3.52 -2.71
C PHE A 5 -11.55 2.12 -2.37
N MET A 6 -10.23 1.95 -2.37
CA MET A 6 -9.58 0.73 -1.92
C MET A 6 -8.98 0.96 -0.55
N HIS A 7 -9.49 0.26 0.46
CA HIS A 7 -8.94 0.27 1.80
C HIS A 7 -7.94 -0.88 1.93
N MET A 8 -6.67 -0.55 2.17
CA MET A 8 -5.62 -1.52 2.40
C MET A 8 -5.21 -1.51 3.87
N LYS A 9 -4.87 -2.68 4.41
CA LYS A 9 -4.47 -2.84 5.81
C LYS A 9 -2.99 -3.19 5.89
N PHE A 10 -2.28 -2.47 6.74
CA PHE A 10 -0.95 -2.86 7.19
C PHE A 10 -1.05 -3.85 8.35
N SER A 11 -0.26 -4.92 8.30
CA SER A 11 0.05 -5.77 9.44
C SER A 11 1.52 -5.61 9.80
N GLN A 12 1.82 -5.75 11.09
CA GLN A 12 3.19 -5.86 11.57
C GLN A 12 3.50 -7.32 11.87
N SER A 13 4.60 -7.84 11.34
CA SER A 13 5.08 -9.18 11.63
C SER A 13 5.81 -9.24 12.97
N ARG A 14 6.13 -10.45 13.45
CA ARG A 14 6.77 -10.67 14.76
C ARG A 14 8.17 -10.08 14.86
N ASP A 15 8.86 -9.95 13.74
CA ASP A 15 10.17 -9.30 13.58
C ASP A 15 10.08 -7.78 13.38
N GLY A 16 8.88 -7.20 13.51
CA GLY A 16 8.65 -5.76 13.47
C GLY A 16 8.48 -5.15 12.08
N LYS A 17 8.52 -5.97 11.01
CA LYS A 17 8.38 -5.50 9.62
C LYS A 17 6.92 -5.18 9.29
N PHE A 18 6.72 -4.31 8.31
CA PHE A 18 5.42 -3.89 7.81
C PHE A 18 5.05 -4.62 6.51
N ILE A 19 3.82 -5.12 6.44
CA ILE A 19 3.30 -5.88 5.31
C ILE A 19 1.96 -5.27 4.85
N LEU A 20 1.80 -5.02 3.54
CA LEU A 20 0.56 -4.50 2.94
C LEU A 20 -0.29 -5.63 2.35
N GLY A 21 -1.14 -6.26 3.16
CA GLY A 21 -1.93 -7.43 2.76
C GLY A 21 -1.09 -8.71 2.61
N GLU A 22 -1.69 -9.81 2.17
CA GLU A 22 -1.09 -11.15 2.30
C GLU A 22 0.12 -11.41 1.37
N ASN A 23 0.18 -10.74 0.21
CA ASN A 23 1.19 -10.97 -0.83
C ASN A 23 2.27 -9.87 -0.92
N SER A 24 2.31 -8.96 0.05
CA SER A 24 3.34 -7.92 0.08
C SER A 24 4.65 -8.48 0.64
N PRO A 25 5.82 -8.06 0.11
CA PRO A 25 7.07 -8.28 0.81
C PRO A 25 7.07 -7.52 2.16
N PRO A 26 7.92 -7.93 3.12
CA PRO A 26 8.12 -7.21 4.38
C PRO A 26 9.00 -5.98 4.16
N PHE A 27 8.68 -4.89 4.86
CA PHE A 27 9.43 -3.62 4.81
C PHE A 27 9.81 -3.14 6.21
N ASP A 28 10.85 -2.30 6.30
CA ASP A 28 11.33 -1.75 7.56
C ASP A 28 10.49 -0.58 8.07
N SER A 29 9.79 0.12 7.17
CA SER A 29 8.95 1.26 7.55
C SER A 29 7.78 1.47 6.60
N ILE A 30 6.72 2.11 7.09
CA ILE A 30 5.56 2.46 6.24
C ILE A 30 5.96 3.36 5.05
N PRO A 31 6.78 4.42 5.20
CA PRO A 31 7.22 5.23 4.06
C PRO A 31 7.91 4.42 2.95
N GLU A 32 8.69 3.41 3.32
CA GLU A 32 9.34 2.50 2.36
C GLU A 32 8.30 1.70 1.55
N VAL A 33 7.27 1.17 2.22
CA VAL A 33 6.15 0.45 1.56
C VAL A 33 5.46 1.37 0.55
N ILE A 34 5.15 2.60 0.96
CA ILE A 34 4.49 3.58 0.11
C ILE A 34 5.35 3.90 -1.11
N HIS A 35 6.65 4.14 -0.92
CA HIS A 35 7.58 4.41 -2.03
C HIS A 35 7.66 3.23 -3.01
N PHE A 36 7.78 1.99 -2.51
CA PHE A 36 7.85 0.79 -3.34
C PHE A 36 6.64 0.67 -4.28
N TYR A 37 5.43 0.86 -3.76
CA TYR A 37 4.21 0.76 -4.55
C TYR A 37 3.91 1.99 -5.41
N THR A 38 4.80 2.98 -5.47
CA THR A 38 4.73 4.02 -6.51
C THR A 38 5.20 3.52 -7.88
N THR A 39 6.13 2.56 -7.89
CA THR A 39 6.71 1.98 -9.12
C THR A 39 6.31 0.52 -9.34
N ASN A 40 5.77 -0.13 -8.31
CA ASN A 40 5.32 -1.51 -8.35
C ASN A 40 3.80 -1.62 -8.26
N LYS A 41 3.26 -2.66 -8.86
CA LYS A 41 1.82 -2.98 -8.82
C LYS A 41 1.39 -3.41 -7.42
N LEU A 42 0.19 -3.01 -7.02
CA LEU A 42 -0.38 -3.40 -5.72
C LEU A 42 -0.62 -4.92 -5.64
N PRO A 43 -0.38 -5.53 -4.47
CA PRO A 43 -0.47 -6.99 -4.28
C PRO A 43 -1.92 -7.43 -4.00
N ILE A 44 -2.89 -6.86 -4.72
CA ILE A 44 -4.33 -7.01 -4.43
C ILE A 44 -5.05 -7.64 -5.59
N ARG A 45 -5.76 -8.74 -5.30
CA ARG A 45 -6.58 -9.44 -6.30
C ARG A 45 -7.64 -8.51 -6.89
N GLY A 46 -7.65 -8.36 -8.21
CA GLY A 46 -8.54 -7.45 -8.94
C GLY A 46 -8.06 -6.00 -9.04
N ALA A 47 -6.92 -5.67 -8.44
CA ALA A 47 -6.28 -4.36 -8.49
C ALA A 47 -4.78 -4.44 -8.79
N GLU A 48 -4.34 -5.56 -9.37
CA GLU A 48 -2.94 -5.83 -9.72
C GLU A 48 -2.43 -4.88 -10.82
N HIS A 49 -3.29 -4.06 -11.41
CA HIS A 49 -2.92 -3.06 -12.41
C HIS A 49 -2.72 -1.66 -11.82
N LEU A 50 -2.99 -1.47 -10.52
CA LEU A 50 -2.90 -0.16 -9.85
C LEU A 50 -1.54 0.00 -9.15
N SER A 51 -1.09 1.26 -9.07
CA SER A 51 0.05 1.72 -8.28
C SER A 51 -0.31 3.04 -7.58
N LEU A 52 0.49 3.44 -6.59
CA LEU A 52 0.32 4.70 -5.87
C LEU A 52 0.91 5.84 -6.69
N LEU A 53 0.06 6.76 -7.18
CA LEU A 53 0.53 7.83 -8.08
C LEU A 53 0.82 9.13 -7.33
N PHE A 54 -0.13 9.61 -6.53
CA PHE A 54 -0.03 10.90 -5.85
C PHE A 54 -0.56 10.79 -4.42
N PRO A 55 0.13 11.39 -3.44
CA PRO A 55 -0.41 11.49 -2.09
C PRO A 55 -1.64 12.40 -2.09
N VAL A 56 -2.65 12.02 -1.33
CA VAL A 56 -3.80 12.89 -1.05
C VAL A 56 -3.46 13.71 0.19
N LEU A 57 -3.22 15.01 0.01
CA LEU A 57 -2.95 15.93 1.11
C LEU A 57 -4.25 16.12 1.92
N VAL A 58 -4.22 15.72 3.19
CA VAL A 58 -5.32 16.02 4.11
C VAL A 58 -5.09 17.43 4.65
N GLN A 59 -6.02 18.35 4.35
CA GLN A 59 -6.21 19.57 5.13
C GLN A 59 -7.18 19.25 6.26
N THR A 60 -6.67 19.08 7.48
CA THR A 60 -7.52 19.10 8.68
C THR A 60 -7.99 20.52 8.93
N LEU A 61 -9.31 20.70 9.07
CA LEU A 61 -9.96 21.96 9.45
C LEU A 61 -9.66 22.33 10.91
#